data_AF-A0A158D327-F1
#
_entry.id   AF-A0A158D327-F1
#
_cell.length_a   1.000
_cell.length_b   1.000
_cell.length_c   1.000
_cell.angle_alpha   90.00
_cell.angle_beta   90.00
_cell.angle_gamma   90.00
#
_symmetry.space_group_name_H-M   'P 1'
#
loop_
_entity.id
_entity.type
_entity.pdbx_description
1 polymer ?
#
loop_
_entity_poly.entity_id
_entity_poly.type
_entity_poly.pdbx_seq_one_letter_code
_entity_poly.pdbx_strand_id
1 'polypeptide(L)'
;MSNKKWRLHDYETSAGKREVRKDYERESDSVQAAFDLHWEYLEVRDRSEWVRPNAHKLRPEHKGGFRDFFEFRFQADNVQQRPLGFFGPTDGVFTLLVFAKEKGGKFVPQNAYGMCCARRETLVEGGGRSVPWDENEVDHEADKTGKAAAQGVPKRLR
;
A
#
# COMPACT_ATOMS: atom_id res chain seq x y z
N MET A 1 11.44 -12.12 -13.35
CA MET A 1 11.18 -11.52 -12.03
C MET A 1 10.73 -10.10 -12.28
N SER A 2 9.47 -9.76 -11.95
CA SER A 2 8.98 -8.38 -12.09
C SER A 2 9.80 -7.47 -11.16
N ASN A 3 10.29 -6.34 -11.68
CA ASN A 3 11.08 -5.38 -10.90
C ASN A 3 10.13 -4.50 -10.07
N LYS A 4 9.51 -5.08 -9.03
CA LYS A 4 8.60 -4.38 -8.12
C LYS A 4 9.36 -3.25 -7.41
N LYS A 5 8.80 -2.05 -7.43
CA LYS A 5 9.36 -0.86 -6.77
C LYS A 5 8.79 -0.67 -5.37
N TRP A 6 7.55 -1.11 -5.17
CA TRP A 6 6.83 -1.02 -3.92
C TRP A 6 6.23 -2.38 -3.59
N ARG A 7 6.22 -2.74 -2.30
CA ARG A 7 5.33 -3.76 -1.78
C ARG A 7 4.01 -3.10 -1.43
N LEU A 8 2.92 -3.75 -1.83
CA LEU A 8 1.59 -3.19 -1.72
C LEU A 8 0.83 -3.84 -0.57
N HIS A 9 0.48 -3.04 0.43
CA HIS A 9 -0.11 -3.49 1.67
C HIS A 9 -1.48 -2.83 1.89
N ASP A 10 -2.29 -3.39 2.78
CA ASP A 10 -3.43 -2.69 3.37
C ASP A 10 -3.32 -2.59 4.90
N TYR A 11 -4.16 -1.72 5.43
CA TYR A 11 -4.27 -1.49 6.86
C TYR A 11 -5.09 -2.59 7.55
N GLU A 12 -4.50 -3.16 8.59
CA GLU A 12 -5.15 -4.07 9.51
C GLU A 12 -5.16 -3.49 10.93
N THR A 13 -6.32 -3.53 11.59
CA THR A 13 -6.46 -3.14 12.99
C THR A 13 -5.74 -4.11 13.93
N SER A 14 -5.47 -3.71 15.17
CA SER A 14 -4.95 -4.61 16.23
C SER A 14 -5.83 -5.85 16.48
N ALA A 15 -7.12 -5.76 16.17
CA ALA A 15 -8.06 -6.89 16.25
C ALA A 15 -8.00 -7.84 15.03
N GLY A 16 -7.04 -7.66 14.12
CA GLY A 16 -6.90 -8.49 12.92
C GLY A 16 -7.92 -8.18 11.81
N LYS A 17 -8.62 -7.04 11.89
CA LYS A 17 -9.61 -6.65 10.87
C LYS A 17 -8.97 -5.85 9.74
N ARG A 18 -9.09 -6.36 8.51
CA ARG A 18 -8.73 -5.68 7.25
C ARG A 18 -9.95 -4.98 6.65
N GLU A 19 -10.32 -3.82 7.20
CA GLU A 19 -11.54 -3.11 6.75
C GLU A 19 -11.43 -2.64 5.29
N VAL A 20 -10.22 -2.31 4.81
CA VAL A 20 -9.99 -1.92 3.41
C VAL A 20 -10.26 -3.09 2.46
N ARG A 21 -9.72 -4.27 2.78
CA ARG A 21 -9.97 -5.50 2.04
C ARG A 21 -11.46 -5.85 1.98
N LYS A 22 -12.14 -5.74 3.12
CA LYS A 22 -13.59 -5.97 3.21
C LYS A 22 -14.41 -4.98 2.37
N ASP A 23 -13.99 -3.72 2.31
CA ASP A 23 -14.64 -2.73 1.44
C ASP A 23 -14.43 -3.09 -0.04
N TYR A 24 -13.22 -3.48 -0.42
CA TYR A 24 -12.89 -3.97 -1.76
C TYR A 24 -13.73 -5.20 -2.17
N GLU A 25 -13.81 -6.23 -1.31
CA GLU A 25 -14.54 -7.48 -1.56
C GLU A 25 -16.06 -7.29 -1.73
N ARG A 26 -16.59 -6.15 -1.30
CA ARG A 26 -18.02 -5.80 -1.45
C ARG A 26 -18.32 -5.05 -2.74
N GLU A 27 -17.32 -4.54 -3.43
CA GLU A 27 -17.49 -3.86 -4.71
C GLU A 27 -17.73 -4.87 -5.83
N SER A 28 -18.19 -4.40 -6.99
CA SER A 28 -18.47 -5.26 -8.15
C SER A 28 -17.20 -5.87 -8.73
N ASP A 29 -17.33 -6.97 -9.48
CA ASP A 29 -16.22 -7.59 -10.23
C ASP A 29 -15.52 -6.59 -11.15
N SER A 30 -16.25 -5.63 -11.72
CA SER A 30 -15.66 -4.60 -12.58
C SER A 30 -14.79 -3.61 -11.79
N VAL A 31 -15.21 -3.24 -10.58
CA VAL A 31 -14.42 -2.37 -9.69
C VAL A 31 -13.20 -3.12 -9.19
N GLN A 32 -13.36 -4.39 -8.80
CA GLN A 32 -12.28 -5.24 -8.32
C GLN A 32 -11.19 -5.43 -9.38
N ALA A 33 -11.57 -5.86 -10.59
CA ALA A 33 -10.63 -6.03 -11.69
C ALA A 33 -9.93 -4.73 -12.09
N ALA A 34 -10.65 -3.60 -12.10
CA ALA A 34 -10.06 -2.30 -12.40
C ALA A 34 -9.09 -1.84 -11.32
N PHE A 35 -9.40 -2.11 -10.05
CA PHE A 35 -8.50 -1.85 -8.92
C PHE A 35 -7.22 -2.67 -9.07
N ASP A 36 -7.32 -3.99 -9.23
CA ASP A 36 -6.17 -4.89 -9.31
C ASP A 36 -5.20 -4.48 -10.42
N LEU A 37 -5.73 -4.15 -11.61
CA LEU A 37 -4.92 -3.65 -12.72
C LEU A 37 -4.14 -2.36 -12.36
N HIS A 38 -4.79 -1.41 -11.68
CA HIS A 38 -4.13 -0.16 -11.29
C HIS A 38 -3.15 -0.36 -10.13
N TRP A 39 -3.48 -1.28 -9.22
CA TRP A 39 -2.67 -1.66 -8.07
C TRP A 39 -1.34 -2.25 -8.56
N GLU A 40 -1.39 -3.28 -9.43
CA GLU A 40 -0.22 -3.89 -10.06
C GLU A 40 0.57 -2.89 -10.93
N TYR A 41 -0.13 -2.03 -11.68
CA TYR A 41 0.52 -1.01 -12.49
C TYR A 41 1.39 -0.06 -11.65
N LEU A 42 0.94 0.32 -10.45
CA LEU A 42 1.66 1.25 -9.58
C LEU A 42 2.76 0.59 -8.77
N GLU A 43 2.64 -0.71 -8.52
CA GLU A 43 3.65 -1.53 -7.84
C GLU A 43 5.04 -1.41 -8.49
N VAL A 44 5.08 -1.39 -9.82
CA VAL A 44 6.32 -1.39 -10.62
C VAL A 44 6.82 0.01 -10.95
N ARG A 45 6.15 1.06 -10.47
CA ARG A 45 6.44 2.46 -10.80
C ARG A 45 7.21 3.14 -9.69
N ASP A 46 8.17 3.98 -10.06
CA ASP A 46 8.84 4.83 -9.08
C ASP A 46 7.84 5.85 -8.50
N ARG A 47 8.04 6.25 -7.24
CA ARG A 47 7.13 7.20 -6.57
C ARG A 47 6.96 8.52 -7.34
N SER A 48 7.97 8.96 -8.09
CA SER A 48 7.88 10.16 -8.94
C SER A 48 6.89 10.00 -10.10
N GLU A 49 6.57 8.78 -10.50
CA GLU A 49 5.62 8.45 -11.57
C GLU A 49 4.19 8.27 -11.05
N TRP A 50 3.97 8.34 -9.73
CA TRP A 50 2.63 8.32 -9.13
C TRP A 50 1.95 9.69 -9.30
N VAL A 51 1.59 9.95 -10.56
CA VAL A 51 1.02 11.20 -11.06
C VAL A 51 -0.26 10.94 -11.86
N ARG A 52 -1.01 12.01 -12.12
CA ARG A 52 -2.28 11.92 -12.85
C ARG A 52 -2.03 11.34 -14.25
N PRO A 53 -2.96 10.52 -14.78
CA PRO A 53 -4.33 10.32 -14.28
C PRO A 53 -4.48 9.25 -13.19
N ASN A 54 -3.50 8.36 -12.99
CA ASN A 54 -3.69 7.09 -12.25
C ASN A 54 -3.53 7.19 -10.73
N ALA A 55 -2.67 8.10 -10.27
CA ALA A 55 -2.49 8.37 -8.86
C ALA A 55 -2.08 9.83 -8.66
N HIS A 56 -2.23 10.40 -7.49
CA HIS A 56 -1.43 11.57 -7.14
C HIS A 56 -1.44 11.83 -5.64
N LYS A 57 -0.43 12.59 -5.21
CA LYS A 57 -0.40 13.17 -3.88
C LYS A 57 -1.64 14.01 -3.63
N LEU A 58 -2.35 13.73 -2.55
CA LEU A 58 -3.58 14.43 -2.23
C LEU A 58 -3.27 15.92 -1.97
N ARG A 59 -3.96 16.81 -2.68
CA ARG A 59 -3.76 18.25 -2.52
C ARG A 59 -4.71 18.77 -1.44
N PRO A 60 -4.23 19.66 -0.55
CA PRO A 60 -5.14 20.36 0.34
C PRO A 60 -6.12 21.24 -0.43
N GLU A 61 -7.42 21.14 -0.13
CA GLU A 61 -8.37 22.22 -0.42
C GLU A 61 -8.12 23.42 0.51
N HIS A 62 -7.62 23.17 1.74
CA HIS A 62 -7.27 24.20 2.72
C HIS A 62 -5.93 23.92 3.40
N LYS A 63 -5.20 24.98 3.80
CA LYS A 63 -3.86 24.93 4.41
C LYS A 63 -3.83 23.93 5.58
N GLY A 64 -3.21 22.76 5.39
CA GLY A 64 -2.78 21.93 6.53
C GLY A 64 -2.78 20.40 6.34
N GLY A 65 -3.69 19.79 5.60
CA GLY A 65 -4.01 18.38 5.91
C GLY A 65 -3.29 17.25 5.17
N PHE A 66 -2.91 17.43 3.91
CA PHE A 66 -2.96 16.26 3.00
C PHE A 66 -1.60 15.79 2.47
N ARG A 67 -0.50 16.29 3.04
CA ARG A 67 0.83 16.17 2.41
C ARG A 67 1.43 14.76 2.42
N ASP A 68 0.90 13.83 3.19
CA ASP A 68 1.50 12.49 3.28
C ASP A 68 0.71 11.43 2.52
N PHE A 69 -0.53 11.75 2.11
CA PHE A 69 -1.42 10.81 1.47
C PHE A 69 -1.38 10.90 -0.05
N PHE A 70 -1.60 9.77 -0.68
CA PHE A 70 -1.80 9.62 -2.11
C PHE A 70 -3.17 9.01 -2.35
N GLU A 71 -3.78 9.41 -3.46
CA GLU A 71 -4.95 8.75 -4.00
C GLU A 71 -4.59 7.97 -5.25
N PHE A 72 -5.25 6.83 -5.39
CA PHE A 72 -5.42 6.09 -6.62
C PHE A 72 -6.62 6.64 -7.36
N ARG A 73 -6.63 6.57 -8.68
CA ARG A 73 -7.75 7.04 -9.49
C ARG A 73 -7.98 6.09 -10.64
N PHE A 74 -9.17 5.51 -10.66
CA PHE A 74 -9.68 4.75 -11.80
C PHE A 74 -11.19 4.92 -11.90
N GLN A 75 -11.74 4.69 -13.08
CA GLN A 75 -13.18 4.77 -13.33
C GLN A 75 -13.73 3.35 -13.44
N ALA A 76 -14.77 3.03 -12.68
CA ALA A 76 -15.50 1.77 -12.78
C ALA A 76 -16.95 2.00 -12.34
N ASP A 77 -17.91 1.31 -12.96
CA ASP A 77 -19.34 1.46 -12.69
C ASP A 77 -19.86 2.91 -12.78
N ASN A 78 -19.31 3.70 -13.71
CA ASN A 78 -19.59 5.14 -13.85
C ASN A 78 -19.26 5.97 -12.59
N VAL A 79 -18.43 5.45 -11.69
CA VAL A 79 -17.95 6.12 -10.49
C VAL A 79 -16.43 6.25 -10.56
N GLN A 80 -15.93 7.44 -10.20
CA GLN A 80 -14.49 7.63 -10.00
C GLN A 80 -14.13 7.02 -8.64
N GLN A 81 -13.42 5.90 -8.68
CA GLN A 81 -12.84 5.27 -7.50
C GLN A 81 -11.60 6.06 -7.08
N ARG A 82 -11.47 6.34 -5.79
CA ARG A 82 -10.37 7.10 -5.19
C ARG A 82 -9.82 6.46 -3.91
N PRO A 83 -9.33 5.21 -3.93
CA PRO A 83 -8.67 4.64 -2.76
C PRO A 83 -7.51 5.53 -2.28
N LEU A 84 -7.30 5.57 -0.98
CA LEU A 84 -6.36 6.48 -0.31
C LEU A 84 -5.36 5.68 0.52
N GLY A 85 -4.09 6.05 0.43
CA GLY A 85 -3.02 5.43 1.20
C GLY A 85 -1.80 6.33 1.37
N PHE A 86 -0.70 5.75 1.84
CA PHE A 86 0.56 6.46 2.00
C PHE A 86 1.76 5.52 1.82
N PHE A 87 2.92 6.11 1.54
CA PHE A 87 4.20 5.40 1.52
C PHE A 87 4.70 5.24 2.97
N GLY A 88 4.83 4.00 3.44
CA GLY A 88 5.15 3.64 4.81
C GLY A 88 4.12 2.69 5.45
N PRO A 89 4.26 2.37 6.75
CA PRO A 89 5.30 2.87 7.65
C PRO A 89 6.69 2.26 7.41
N THR A 90 6.75 1.10 6.76
CA THR A 90 8.01 0.44 6.36
C THR A 90 8.53 0.99 5.05
N ASP A 91 9.84 1.13 4.92
CA ASP A 91 10.47 1.54 3.67
C ASP A 91 10.16 0.58 2.52
N GLY A 92 9.94 1.13 1.32
CA GLY A 92 9.55 0.36 0.15
C GLY A 92 8.12 -0.20 0.19
N VAL A 93 7.29 0.19 1.16
CA VAL A 93 5.88 -0.21 1.25
C VAL A 93 4.96 0.96 0.93
N PHE A 94 3.91 0.69 0.16
CA PHE A 94 2.75 1.54 0.10
C PHE A 94 1.58 0.86 0.83
N THR A 95 1.00 1.52 1.81
CA THR A 95 -0.13 0.99 2.58
C THR A 95 -1.44 1.68 2.20
N LEU A 96 -2.41 0.92 1.72
CA LEU A 96 -3.78 1.38 1.50
C LEU A 96 -4.51 1.51 2.82
N LEU A 97 -5.08 2.69 3.06
CA LEU A 97 -5.73 3.04 4.31
C LEU A 97 -7.24 3.07 4.19
N VAL A 98 -7.80 3.49 3.06
CA VAL A 98 -9.25 3.63 2.86
C VAL A 98 -9.61 3.34 1.41
N PHE A 99 -10.65 2.55 1.17
CA PHE A 99 -11.24 2.39 -0.16
C PHE A 99 -12.35 3.43 -0.33
N ALA A 100 -12.04 4.60 -0.91
CA ALA A 100 -12.99 5.68 -1.09
C ALA A 100 -13.39 5.84 -2.57
N LYS A 101 -14.53 6.49 -2.80
CA LYS A 101 -15.03 6.85 -4.14
C LYS A 101 -15.53 8.28 -4.19
N GLU A 102 -15.63 8.84 -5.38
CA GLU A 102 -16.16 10.19 -5.60
C GLU A 102 -17.61 10.14 -6.08
N LYS A 103 -18.50 10.78 -5.34
CA LYS A 103 -19.91 10.97 -5.73
C LYS A 103 -20.31 12.41 -5.51
N GLY A 104 -20.71 13.11 -6.57
CA GLY A 104 -21.11 14.52 -6.50
C GLY A 104 -19.99 15.44 -6.00
N GLY A 105 -18.74 15.20 -6.42
CA GLY A 105 -17.57 15.99 -6.04
C GLY A 105 -17.09 15.78 -4.59
N LYS A 106 -17.64 14.79 -3.87
CA LYS A 106 -17.27 14.47 -2.49
C LYS A 106 -16.78 13.05 -2.38
N PHE A 107 -15.87 12.82 -1.43
CA PHE A 107 -15.51 11.46 -1.03
C PHE A 107 -16.69 10.74 -0.39
N VAL A 108 -16.76 9.45 -0.65
CA VAL A 108 -17.61 8.48 0.03
C VAL A 108 -16.66 7.36 0.50
N PRO A 109 -16.50 7.16 1.82
CA PRO A 109 -17.15 7.89 2.91
C PRO A 109 -16.70 9.37 3.02
N GLN A 110 -17.57 10.25 3.52
CA GLN A 110 -17.30 11.70 3.58
C GLN A 110 -16.11 12.03 4.51
N ASN A 111 -15.87 11.21 5.52
CA ASN A 111 -14.74 11.33 6.44
C ASN A 111 -13.50 10.52 6.00
N ALA A 112 -13.40 10.10 4.73
CA ALA A 112 -12.29 9.27 4.23
C ALA A 112 -10.90 9.82 4.63
N TYR A 113 -10.72 11.13 4.58
CA TYR A 113 -9.46 11.75 5.01
C TYR A 113 -9.19 11.61 6.51
N GLY A 114 -10.19 11.86 7.36
CA GLY A 114 -10.06 11.66 8.81
C GLY A 114 -9.73 10.20 9.15
N MET A 115 -10.32 9.26 8.40
CA MET A 115 -10.00 7.84 8.50
C MET A 115 -8.54 7.55 8.09
N CYS A 116 -8.02 8.15 7.01
CA CYS A 116 -6.60 8.02 6.64
C CYS A 116 -5.67 8.54 7.74
N CYS A 117 -5.98 9.70 8.32
CA CYS A 117 -5.17 10.26 9.42
C CYS A 117 -5.12 9.31 10.60
N ALA A 118 -6.28 8.90 11.10
CA ALA A 118 -6.39 8.01 12.25
C ALA A 118 -5.69 6.66 12.00
N ARG A 119 -5.93 6.04 10.83
CA ARG A 119 -5.31 4.74 10.49
C ARG A 119 -3.80 4.83 10.33
N ARG A 120 -3.28 5.92 9.73
CA ARG A 120 -1.84 6.17 9.65
C ARG A 120 -1.22 6.35 11.03
N GLU A 121 -1.83 7.18 11.88
CA GLU A 121 -1.35 7.41 13.24
C GLU A 121 -1.30 6.09 14.02
N THR A 122 -2.38 5.30 13.95
CA THR A 122 -2.42 3.95 14.54
C THR A 122 -1.30 3.03 14.03
N LEU A 123 -0.94 3.08 12.73
CA LEU A 123 0.19 2.31 12.19
C LEU A 123 1.54 2.79 12.74
N VAL A 124 1.74 4.10 12.82
CA VAL A 124 3.00 4.70 13.31
C VAL A 124 3.19 4.44 14.81
N GLU A 125 2.11 4.44 15.59
CA GLU A 125 2.11 4.16 17.02
C GLU A 125 2.12 2.65 17.34
N GLY A 126 2.01 1.78 16.33
CA GLY A 126 2.01 0.33 16.50
C GLY A 126 0.69 -0.27 16.97
N GLY A 127 -0.41 0.50 16.95
CA GLY A 127 -1.77 0.03 17.26
C GLY A 127 -2.46 -0.72 16.11
N GLY A 128 -1.77 -0.89 14.97
CA GLY A 128 -2.25 -1.63 13.81
C GLY A 128 -1.08 -2.21 13.01
N ARG A 129 -1.38 -2.93 11.93
CA ARG A 129 -0.39 -3.58 11.07
C ARG A 129 -0.59 -3.17 9.61
N SER A 130 0.51 -3.01 8.90
CA SER A 130 0.53 -2.92 7.44
C SER A 130 0.82 -4.33 6.92
N VAL A 131 -0.16 -4.95 6.27
CA VAL A 131 -0.07 -6.36 5.85
C VAL A 131 -0.11 -6.49 4.33
N PRO A 132 0.62 -7.46 3.73
CA PRO A 132 0.64 -7.64 2.27
C PRO A 132 -0.76 -7.79 1.68
N TRP A 133 -1.00 -7.15 0.53
CA TRP A 133 -2.27 -7.25 -0.19
C TRP A 133 -2.51 -8.66 -0.72
N ASP A 134 -1.47 -9.30 -1.27
CA ASP A 134 -1.47 -10.69 -1.68
C ASP A 134 -0.86 -11.56 -0.57
N GLU A 135 -1.65 -12.52 -0.07
CA GLU A 135 -1.24 -13.42 1.01
C GLU A 135 -0.15 -14.42 0.56
N ASN A 136 0.09 -14.53 -0.75
CA ASN A 136 1.15 -15.37 -1.31
C ASN A 136 2.51 -14.67 -1.40
N GLU A 137 2.60 -13.37 -1.12
CA GLU A 137 3.88 -12.68 -0.94
C GLU A 137 4.49 -13.03 0.43
N VAL A 138 4.99 -14.26 0.55
CA VAL A 138 5.88 -14.62 1.64
C VAL A 138 7.26 -14.05 1.29
N ASP A 139 7.65 -12.95 1.94
CA ASP A 139 8.97 -12.36 1.84
C ASP A 139 10.05 -13.43 2.15
N HIS A 140 10.63 -14.06 1.13
CA HIS A 140 11.76 -14.99 1.26
C HIS A 140 13.10 -14.27 1.49
N GLU A 141 13.10 -13.02 1.96
CA GLU A 141 14.32 -12.21 2.16
C GLU A 141 14.92 -12.27 3.57
N ALA A 142 14.68 -13.37 4.30
CA ALA A 142 15.32 -13.62 5.59
C ALA A 142 16.36 -14.75 5.54
N ASP A 143 17.35 -14.71 4.63
CA ASP A 143 18.58 -15.49 4.81
C ASP A 143 19.79 -14.92 4.05
N LYS A 144 20.27 -13.74 4.46
CA LYS A 144 21.61 -13.26 4.08
C LYS A 144 22.34 -12.65 5.29
N THR A 145 22.45 -13.41 6.35
CA THR A 145 23.43 -13.10 7.40
C THR A 145 24.14 -14.36 7.88
N GLY A 146 25.37 -14.54 7.40
CA GLY A 146 26.46 -15.10 8.21
C GLY A 146 26.75 -16.59 8.03
N LYS A 147 27.60 -16.93 7.04
CA LYS A 147 28.57 -18.02 7.20
C LYS A 147 29.78 -17.83 6.28
N ALA A 148 30.70 -16.96 6.69
CA ALA A 148 32.08 -17.04 6.23
C ALA A 148 32.74 -18.20 6.99
N ALA A 149 32.79 -19.38 6.38
CA ALA A 149 33.49 -20.54 6.91
C ALA A 149 35.00 -20.35 6.73
N ALA A 150 35.74 -20.58 7.82
CA ALA A 150 37.19 -20.55 7.89
C ALA A 150 37.82 -21.58 6.92
N GLN A 151 38.79 -21.12 6.13
CA GLN A 151 39.66 -21.97 5.32
C GLN A 151 40.68 -22.67 6.22
N GLY A 152 40.60 -24.01 6.30
CA GLY A 152 41.61 -24.85 6.92
C GLY A 152 42.85 -24.95 6.03
N VAL A 153 44.02 -24.66 6.61
CA VAL A 153 45.33 -24.87 5.98
C VAL A 153 45.73 -26.35 6.16
N PRO A 154 46.11 -27.09 5.08
CA PRO A 154 46.56 -28.46 5.23
C PRO A 154 48.00 -28.53 5.77
N LYS A 155 48.19 -29.32 6.84
CA LYS A 155 49.51 -29.68 7.37
C LYS A 155 50.24 -30.58 6.37
N ARG A 156 51.46 -30.17 5.98
CA ARG A 156 52.39 -30.97 5.16
C ARG A 156 52.96 -32.14 5.94
N LEU A 157 53.07 -33.29 5.28
CA LEU A 157 53.82 -34.48 5.71
C LEU A 157 55.33 -34.17 5.90
N ARG A 158 55.92 -34.79 6.92
CA ARG A 158 57.29 -35.29 6.92
C ARG A 158 57.31 -36.66 7.56
#